data_AF-A0A2K5R6I8-F1
#
_entry.id   AF-A0A2K5R6I8-F1
#
_cell.length_a   1.000
_cell.length_b   1.000
_cell.length_c   1.000
_cell.angle_alpha   90.00
_cell.angle_beta   90.00
_cell.angle_gamma   90.00
#
_symmetry.space_group_name_H-M   'P 1'
#
loop_
_entity.id
_entity.type
_entity.pdbx_description
1 polymer ?
#
loop_
_entity_poly.entity_id
_entity_poly.type
_entity_poly.pdbx_seq_one_letter_code
_entity_poly.pdbx_strand_id
1 'polypeptide(L)'
;MLGYTCQMGEGRPGQLIAWHLPQAHVRMRSCRRGACRPCSNAELLLVACTSDFVIHGTIHGVTHDAELQESIITVVAARVLRQTLPLFRVGGSRDQRLTSIRTPLHCGVHPGPGTFLFMGWSRFGEAWLGCAPRFQEFRRAYEAAQTAHRHPCEVVLR
;
A
#
# COMPACT_ATOMS: atom_id res chain seq x y z
N MET A 1 23.77 6.96 -11.89
CA MET A 1 22.40 7.47 -11.64
C MET A 1 21.58 7.19 -12.89
N LEU A 2 20.84 6.09 -12.93
CA LEU A 2 19.90 5.81 -14.02
C LEU A 2 18.51 5.95 -13.43
N GLY A 3 17.87 7.08 -13.74
CA GLY A 3 16.44 7.27 -13.50
C GLY A 3 15.68 6.33 -14.43
N TYR A 4 14.91 5.41 -13.86
CA TYR A 4 13.98 4.57 -14.60
C TYR A 4 12.59 5.20 -14.48
N THR A 5 12.15 5.86 -15.55
CA THR A 5 10.75 6.26 -15.71
C THR A 5 9.96 5.05 -16.17
N CYS A 6 8.77 4.81 -15.58
CA CYS A 6 7.86 3.79 -16.07
C CYS A 6 7.17 4.29 -17.34
N GLN A 7 7.59 3.79 -18.51
CA GLN A 7 6.88 3.99 -19.78
C GLN A 7 5.60 3.13 -19.80
N MET A 8 4.45 3.78 -19.86
CA MET A 8 3.21 3.16 -20.31
C MET A 8 3.25 3.14 -21.84
N GLY A 9 3.56 1.99 -22.43
CA GLY A 9 3.50 1.77 -23.87
C GLY A 9 2.39 0.78 -24.21
N GLU A 10 1.32 1.26 -24.85
CA GLU A 10 0.38 0.41 -25.60
C GLU A 10 1.13 -0.31 -26.73
N GLY A 11 1.00 -1.64 -26.84
CA GLY A 11 1.58 -2.38 -27.97
C GLY A 11 1.55 -3.91 -27.88
N ARG A 12 0.56 -4.49 -28.57
CA ARG A 12 0.39 -5.81 -29.26
C ARG A 12 1.11 -7.11 -28.80
N PRO A 13 0.46 -8.30 -28.98
CA PRO A 13 0.98 -9.60 -28.54
C PRO A 13 1.95 -10.24 -29.53
N GLY A 14 3.00 -10.89 -29.00
CA GLY A 14 3.79 -11.90 -29.71
C GLY A 14 5.29 -11.64 -29.77
N GLN A 15 6.03 -12.05 -28.73
CA GLN A 15 7.33 -12.75 -28.82
C GLN A 15 7.89 -13.06 -27.42
N LEU A 16 8.31 -14.30 -27.21
CA LEU A 16 9.05 -14.76 -26.04
C LEU A 16 10.55 -14.72 -26.36
N ILE A 17 11.35 -14.12 -25.48
CA ILE A 17 12.80 -14.35 -25.47
C ILE A 17 13.19 -14.70 -24.04
N ALA A 18 13.62 -15.94 -23.85
CA ALA A 18 14.14 -16.43 -22.59
C ALA A 18 15.58 -15.94 -22.39
N TRP A 19 15.88 -15.42 -21.21
CA TRP A 19 17.25 -15.23 -20.73
C TRP A 19 17.41 -15.92 -19.39
N HIS A 20 18.28 -16.93 -19.35
CA HIS A 20 18.85 -17.43 -18.10
C HIS A 20 20.01 -16.52 -17.69
N LEU A 21 19.99 -16.00 -16.47
CA LEU A 21 21.23 -15.73 -15.74
C LEU A 21 21.07 -16.08 -14.25
N PRO A 22 22.12 -16.67 -13.64
CA PRO A 22 22.14 -17.15 -12.27
C PRO A 22 22.43 -16.00 -11.29
N GLN A 23 22.00 -16.20 -10.04
CA GLN A 23 22.06 -15.31 -8.88
C GLN A 23 20.76 -14.51 -8.62
N ALA A 24 20.04 -14.99 -7.61
CA ALA A 24 18.75 -14.50 -7.16
C ALA A 24 18.91 -13.23 -6.33
N HIS A 25 18.92 -12.06 -6.97
CA HIS A 25 18.45 -10.82 -6.34
C HIS A 25 17.79 -9.92 -7.40
N VAL A 26 16.75 -9.20 -6.96
CA VAL A 26 15.78 -8.39 -7.73
C VAL A 26 14.59 -9.19 -8.24
N ARG A 27 13.68 -9.51 -7.30
CA ARG A 27 12.28 -9.71 -7.65
C ARG A 27 11.69 -8.34 -7.97
N MET A 28 11.85 -7.91 -9.22
CA MET A 28 11.10 -6.80 -9.82
C MET A 28 9.62 -7.07 -9.57
N ARG A 29 9.03 -6.44 -8.53
CA ARG A 29 7.57 -6.42 -8.39
C ARG A 29 7.05 -5.50 -9.47
N SER A 30 6.74 -6.11 -10.60
CA SER A 30 5.87 -5.55 -11.64
C SER A 30 4.71 -4.82 -10.97
N CYS A 31 4.49 -3.57 -11.37
CA CYS A 31 3.23 -2.87 -11.19
C CYS A 31 2.20 -3.56 -12.09
N ARG A 32 1.87 -4.83 -11.80
CA ARG A 32 0.60 -5.39 -12.27
C ARG A 32 -0.42 -4.40 -11.76
N ARG A 33 -1.25 -3.86 -12.65
CA ARG A 33 -2.57 -3.35 -12.28
C ARG A 33 -3.12 -4.36 -11.28
N GLY A 34 -3.08 -3.99 -10.00
CA GLY A 34 -3.26 -4.95 -8.93
C GLY A 34 -4.62 -5.57 -9.13
N ALA A 35 -4.72 -6.89 -9.13
CA ALA A 35 -6.03 -7.51 -8.97
C ALA A 35 -6.61 -6.91 -7.69
N CYS A 36 -7.73 -6.20 -7.79
CA CYS A 36 -8.42 -5.58 -6.66
C CYS A 36 -9.02 -6.69 -5.81
N ARG A 37 -8.16 -7.39 -5.07
CA ARG A 37 -8.52 -8.47 -4.18
C ARG A 37 -8.01 -8.15 -2.78
N PRO A 38 -8.69 -8.66 -1.74
CA PRO A 38 -8.15 -8.63 -0.40
C PRO A 38 -6.74 -9.27 -0.36
N CYS A 39 -5.83 -8.61 0.35
CA CYS A 39 -4.50 -9.15 0.60
C CYS A 39 -4.59 -10.37 1.52
N SER A 40 -3.88 -11.44 1.21
CA SER A 40 -3.74 -12.59 2.10
C SER A 40 -2.90 -12.25 3.34
N ASN A 41 -2.97 -13.04 4.41
CA ASN A 41 -2.17 -12.81 5.62
C ASN A 41 -0.66 -12.68 5.32
N ALA A 42 -0.12 -13.53 4.45
CA ALA A 42 1.29 -13.45 4.06
C ALA A 42 1.61 -12.15 3.31
N GLU A 43 0.71 -11.68 2.45
CA GLU A 43 0.86 -10.41 1.74
C GLU A 43 0.75 -9.21 2.68
N LEU A 44 -0.17 -9.25 3.65
CA LEU A 44 -0.29 -8.20 4.67
C LEU A 44 1.02 -8.00 5.42
N LEU A 45 1.62 -9.09 5.91
CA LEU A 45 2.89 -9.05 6.62
C LEU A 45 4.01 -8.54 5.73
N LEU A 46 4.11 -9.04 4.51
CA LEU A 46 5.15 -8.65 3.56
C LEU A 46 5.02 -7.18 3.15
N VAL A 47 3.81 -6.71 2.86
CA VAL A 47 3.55 -5.32 2.48
C VAL A 47 3.84 -4.40 3.65
N ALA A 48 3.42 -4.72 4.88
CA ALA A 48 3.76 -3.92 6.06
C ALA A 48 5.27 -3.69 6.24
N CYS A 49 6.09 -4.67 5.84
CA CYS A 49 7.55 -4.59 5.93
C CYS A 49 8.22 -3.88 4.76
N THR A 50 7.62 -3.92 3.58
CA THR A 50 8.25 -3.48 2.33
C THR A 50 7.61 -2.22 1.73
N SER A 51 6.51 -1.77 2.33
CA SER A 51 5.84 -0.52 1.98
C SER A 51 6.65 0.70 2.44
N ASP A 52 6.55 1.79 1.69
CA ASP A 52 7.11 3.07 2.11
C ASP A 52 6.37 3.65 3.30
N PHE A 53 5.08 3.34 3.45
CA PHE A 53 4.31 3.79 4.60
C PHE A 53 3.36 2.72 5.12
N VAL A 54 3.14 2.78 6.44
CA VAL A 54 2.09 2.05 7.15
C VAL A 54 1.45 3.02 8.12
N ILE A 55 0.16 3.31 7.93
CA ILE A 55 -0.59 4.22 8.81
C ILE A 55 -1.83 3.54 9.37
N HIS A 56 -2.12 3.80 10.63
CA HIS A 56 -3.36 3.42 11.30
C HIS A 56 -4.30 4.62 11.31
N GLY A 57 -5.53 4.42 10.84
CA GLY A 57 -6.49 5.53 10.74
C GLY A 57 -7.91 5.07 10.43
N THR A 58 -8.77 6.06 10.16
CA THR A 58 -10.17 5.88 9.79
C THR A 58 -10.45 6.57 8.46
N ILE A 59 -11.39 6.03 7.68
CA ILE A 59 -11.80 6.65 6.42
C ILE A 59 -12.70 7.84 6.74
N HIS A 60 -12.28 9.04 6.34
CA HIS A 60 -13.09 10.25 6.39
C HIS A 60 -14.06 10.32 5.22
N GLY A 61 -13.57 9.97 4.02
CA GLY A 61 -14.34 10.01 2.80
C GLY A 61 -13.57 9.37 1.64
N VAL A 62 -14.29 9.14 0.54
CA VAL A 62 -13.72 8.65 -0.72
C VAL A 62 -14.27 9.53 -1.83
N THR A 63 -13.39 10.02 -2.70
CA THR A 63 -13.75 10.72 -3.93
C THR A 63 -13.21 9.94 -5.13
N HIS A 64 -13.85 10.12 -6.28
CA HIS A 64 -13.49 9.41 -7.51
C HIS A 64 -13.12 10.42 -8.60
N ASP A 65 -12.01 10.17 -9.27
CA ASP A 65 -11.54 10.92 -10.42
C ASP A 65 -11.62 10.00 -11.66
N ALA A 66 -12.64 10.25 -12.48
CA ALA A 66 -12.87 9.46 -13.68
C ALA A 66 -11.88 9.79 -14.81
N GLU A 67 -11.29 10.99 -14.82
CA GLU A 67 -10.30 11.38 -15.82
C GLU A 67 -8.98 10.67 -15.58
N LEU A 68 -8.53 10.65 -14.31
CA LEU A 68 -7.31 9.95 -13.90
C LEU A 68 -7.50 8.45 -13.68
N GLN A 69 -8.75 7.94 -13.69
CA GLN A 69 -9.09 6.55 -13.35
C GLN A 69 -8.60 6.16 -11.95
N GLU A 70 -8.77 7.08 -11.00
CA GLU A 70 -8.31 6.96 -9.62
C GLU A 70 -9.44 7.20 -8.61
N SER A 71 -9.28 6.63 -7.42
CA SER A 71 -10.07 6.95 -6.24
C SER A 71 -9.14 7.49 -5.17
N ILE A 72 -9.56 8.55 -4.51
CA ILE A 72 -8.82 9.22 -3.46
C ILE A 72 -9.53 8.94 -2.14
N ILE A 73 -8.82 8.25 -1.25
CA ILE A 73 -9.29 7.94 0.10
C ILE A 73 -8.75 9.01 1.02
N THR A 74 -9.63 9.81 1.61
CA THR A 74 -9.27 10.74 2.67
C THR A 74 -9.29 10.00 3.99
N VAL A 75 -8.15 9.96 4.68
CA VAL A 75 -7.94 9.22 5.93
C VAL A 75 -7.64 10.21 7.06
N VAL A 76 -8.28 10.03 8.20
CA VAL A 76 -7.81 10.64 9.45
C VAL A 76 -6.75 9.72 10.04
N ALA A 77 -5.48 10.12 9.96
CA ALA A 77 -4.37 9.36 10.49
C ALA A 77 -4.37 9.44 12.03
N ALA A 78 -4.57 8.30 12.69
CA ALA A 78 -4.43 8.19 14.14
C ALA A 78 -2.97 8.00 14.54
N ARG A 79 -2.22 7.22 13.75
CA ARG A 79 -0.80 6.93 14.00
C ARG A 79 -0.08 6.56 12.71
N VAL A 80 1.16 7.00 12.56
CA VAL A 80 2.08 6.50 11.52
C VAL A 80 2.96 5.44 12.16
N LEU A 81 2.88 4.20 11.67
CA LEU A 81 3.70 3.08 12.14
C LEU A 81 5.03 3.00 11.40
N ARG A 82 5.04 3.40 10.12
CA ARG A 82 6.22 3.45 9.26
C ARG A 82 6.02 4.55 8.23
N GLN A 83 7.08 5.31 7.94
CA GLN A 83 7.17 6.14 6.74
C GLN A 83 8.63 6.31 6.32
N THR A 84 8.96 6.02 5.07
CA THR A 84 10.30 6.22 4.50
C THR A 84 10.50 7.68 4.08
N LEU A 85 9.44 8.35 3.66
CA LEU A 85 9.40 9.78 3.32
C LEU A 85 8.34 10.47 4.19
N PRO A 86 8.52 11.75 4.55
CA PRO A 86 7.60 12.49 5.43
C PRO A 86 6.32 12.92 4.68
N LEU A 87 5.56 11.94 4.17
CA LEU A 87 4.28 12.16 3.48
C LEU A 87 3.14 12.45 4.46
N PHE A 88 3.26 11.99 5.71
CA PHE A 88 2.21 12.04 6.71
C PHE A 88 2.69 12.83 7.92
N ARG A 89 1.90 13.85 8.30
CA ARG A 89 2.14 14.62 9.52
C ARG A 89 1.24 14.09 10.63
N VAL A 90 1.85 13.71 11.75
CA VAL A 90 1.12 13.31 12.97
C VAL A 90 1.28 14.43 13.98
N GLY A 91 0.18 15.12 14.30
CA GLY A 91 0.16 16.27 15.20
C GLY A 91 -0.58 17.47 14.60
N GLY A 92 -1.20 18.30 15.45
CA GLY A 92 -2.01 19.44 15.03
C GLY A 92 -3.52 19.23 15.05
N SER A 93 -4.26 20.24 14.55
CA SER A 93 -5.73 20.24 14.41
C SER A 93 -6.24 19.05 13.57
N ARG A 94 -7.53 18.74 13.62
CA ARG A 94 -8.15 17.62 12.90
C ARG A 94 -7.84 17.65 11.39
N ASP A 95 -7.79 18.83 10.77
CA ASP A 95 -7.40 18.99 9.36
C ASP A 95 -5.93 18.68 9.09
N GLN A 96 -5.04 18.88 10.07
CA GLN A 96 -3.61 18.58 9.92
C GLN A 96 -3.32 17.07 9.99
N ARG A 97 -4.30 16.26 10.41
CA ARG A 97 -4.22 14.78 10.44
C ARG A 97 -4.89 14.12 9.24
N LEU A 98 -5.51 14.90 8.36
CA LEU A 98 -6.08 14.38 7.13
C LEU A 98 -4.95 14.08 6.14
N THR A 99 -5.04 12.92 5.51
CA THR A 99 -4.14 12.51 4.45
C THR A 99 -4.88 11.82 3.32
N SER A 100 -4.34 11.91 2.12
CA SER A 100 -4.95 11.37 0.91
C SER A 100 -4.15 10.17 0.43
N ILE A 101 -4.85 9.08 0.14
CA ILE A 101 -4.26 7.86 -0.43
C ILE A 101 -4.99 7.53 -1.73
N ARG A 102 -4.24 7.36 -2.81
CA ARG A 102 -4.73 7.05 -4.15
C ARG A 102 -4.82 5.54 -4.37
N THR A 103 -5.80 5.11 -5.14
CA THR A 103 -5.98 3.73 -5.58
C THR A 103 -6.68 3.71 -6.94
N PRO A 104 -6.49 2.69 -7.80
CA PRO A 104 -7.19 2.64 -9.08
C PRO A 104 -8.72 2.61 -8.94
N LEU A 105 -9.43 3.34 -9.80
CA LEU A 105 -10.90 3.46 -9.75
C LEU A 105 -11.62 2.10 -9.87
N HIS A 106 -11.10 1.21 -10.71
CA HIS A 106 -11.66 -0.13 -10.91
C HIS A 106 -11.62 -1.02 -9.66
N CYS A 107 -10.91 -0.63 -8.59
CA CYS A 107 -10.94 -1.34 -7.32
C CYS A 107 -12.20 -1.08 -6.51
N GLY A 108 -13.02 -0.08 -6.87
CA GLY A 108 -14.30 0.18 -6.21
C GLY A 108 -14.14 0.32 -4.70
N VAL A 109 -13.34 1.29 -4.25
CA VAL A 109 -13.16 1.50 -2.81
C VAL A 109 -14.36 2.29 -2.27
N HIS A 110 -14.86 1.86 -1.13
CA HIS A 110 -16.00 2.47 -0.45
C HIS A 110 -15.64 2.83 0.98
N PRO A 111 -16.23 3.91 1.54
CA PRO A 111 -16.12 4.18 2.98
C PRO A 111 -16.69 3.01 3.78
N GLY A 112 -15.98 2.61 4.84
CA GLY A 112 -16.43 1.57 5.76
C GLY A 112 -16.18 1.98 7.22
N PRO A 113 -17.04 1.56 8.16
CA PRO A 113 -16.85 1.89 9.57
C PRO A 113 -15.64 1.14 10.15
N GLY A 114 -15.02 1.70 11.18
CA GLY A 114 -13.91 1.10 11.92
C GLY A 114 -12.54 1.67 11.57
N THR A 115 -11.50 1.01 12.08
CA THR A 115 -10.10 1.41 11.86
C THR A 115 -9.38 0.45 10.93
N PHE A 116 -8.48 1.01 10.13
CA PHE A 116 -7.77 0.31 9.06
C PHE A 116 -6.27 0.59 9.17
N LEU A 117 -5.49 -0.34 8.63
CA LEU A 117 -4.08 -0.10 8.33
C LEU A 117 -3.93 0.14 6.84
N PHE A 118 -3.53 1.34 6.46
CA PHE A 118 -3.23 1.66 5.08
C PHE A 118 -1.73 1.49 4.87
N MET A 119 -1.37 0.60 3.94
CA MET A 119 0.00 0.28 3.60
C MET A 119 0.21 0.52 2.12
N GLY A 120 1.33 1.13 1.75
CA GLY A 120 1.55 1.49 0.35
C GLY A 120 2.89 2.12 0.05
N TRP A 121 3.01 2.67 -1.15
CA TRP A 121 4.25 3.23 -1.67
C TRP A 121 4.07 4.69 -2.05
N SER A 122 5.17 5.43 -1.97
CA SER A 122 5.24 6.79 -2.48
C SER A 122 5.50 6.74 -3.99
N ARG A 123 4.68 7.43 -4.78
CA ARG A 123 4.96 7.67 -6.20
C ARG A 123 4.83 9.16 -6.46
N PHE A 124 5.92 9.79 -6.86
CA PHE A 124 5.97 11.24 -7.14
C PHE A 124 5.44 12.12 -5.99
N GLY A 125 5.68 11.71 -4.74
CA GLY A 125 5.22 12.45 -3.55
C GLY A 125 3.77 12.14 -3.16
N GLU A 126 3.11 11.21 -3.86
CA GLU A 126 1.74 10.80 -3.59
C GLU A 126 1.70 9.41 -2.95
N ALA A 127 0.79 9.22 -2.00
CA ALA A 127 0.60 7.93 -1.36
C ALA A 127 -0.30 7.03 -2.22
N TRP A 128 0.22 5.89 -2.66
CA TRP A 128 -0.51 4.88 -3.44
C TRP A 128 -0.79 3.65 -2.60
N LEU A 129 -2.05 3.22 -2.57
CA LEU A 129 -2.51 2.11 -1.75
C LEU A 129 -2.00 0.76 -2.27
N GLY A 130 -1.42 -0.03 -1.37
CA GLY A 130 -1.09 -1.44 -1.58
C GLY A 130 -2.12 -2.37 -0.93
N CYS A 131 -2.24 -2.31 0.39
CA CYS A 131 -3.19 -3.09 1.19
C CYS A 131 -3.89 -2.20 2.23
N ALA A 132 -5.16 -2.49 2.51
CA ALA A 132 -5.96 -1.78 3.52
C ALA A 132 -6.79 -2.73 4.42
N PRO A 133 -6.18 -3.66 5.17
CA PRO A 133 -6.94 -4.53 6.08
C PRO A 133 -7.57 -3.72 7.22
N ARG A 134 -8.58 -4.30 7.88
CA ARG A 134 -9.02 -3.80 9.19
C ARG A 134 -7.89 -4.00 10.20
N PHE A 135 -7.75 -3.08 11.16
CA PHE A 135 -6.68 -3.16 12.16
C PHE A 135 -6.69 -4.51 12.93
N GLN A 136 -7.88 -4.99 13.28
CA GLN A 136 -8.05 -6.28 13.98
C GLN A 136 -7.65 -7.50 13.13
N GLU A 137 -7.84 -7.45 11.81
CA GLU A 137 -7.44 -8.54 10.90
C GLU A 137 -5.93 -8.62 10.80
N PHE A 138 -5.26 -7.48 10.62
CA PHE A 138 -3.81 -7.42 10.60
C PHE A 138 -3.20 -7.87 11.94
N ARG A 139 -3.75 -7.39 13.06
CA ARG A 139 -3.25 -7.76 14.39
C ARG A 139 -3.29 -9.28 14.59
N ARG A 140 -4.40 -9.94 14.24
CA ARG A 140 -4.52 -11.41 14.29
C ARG A 140 -3.49 -12.10 13.39
N ALA A 141 -3.30 -11.62 12.16
CA ALA A 141 -2.31 -12.20 11.24
C ALA A 141 -0.87 -12.02 11.76
N TYR A 142 -0.57 -10.86 12.37
CA TYR A 142 0.73 -10.52 12.93
C TYR A 142 1.06 -11.36 14.17
N GLU A 143 0.13 -11.48 15.11
CA GLU A 143 0.25 -12.32 16.30
C GLU A 143 0.43 -13.80 15.90
N ALA A 144 -0.38 -14.30 14.96
CA ALA A 144 -0.25 -15.67 14.46
C ALA A 144 1.12 -15.95 13.82
N ALA A 145 1.69 -14.97 13.12
CA ALA A 145 3.04 -15.09 12.55
C ALA A 145 4.13 -15.11 13.63
N GLN A 146 3.99 -14.29 14.67
CA GLN A 146 4.89 -14.31 15.83
C GLN A 146 4.86 -15.66 16.55
N THR A 147 3.66 -16.19 16.86
CA THR A 147 3.53 -17.52 17.48
C THR A 147 4.12 -18.63 16.61
N ALA A 148 3.98 -18.53 15.29
CA ALA A 148 4.56 -19.47 14.35
C ALA A 148 6.08 -19.28 14.12
N HIS A 149 6.74 -18.39 14.87
CA HIS A 149 8.16 -18.05 14.72
C HIS A 149 8.55 -17.63 13.28
N ARG A 150 7.56 -17.14 12.51
CA ARG A 150 7.78 -16.61 11.18
C ARG A 150 8.09 -15.13 11.32
N HIS A 151 9.36 -14.84 11.63
CA HIS A 151 9.90 -13.50 11.94
C HIS A 151 9.31 -12.39 11.04
N PRO A 152 8.23 -11.72 11.46
CA PRO A 152 7.75 -10.56 10.74
C PRO A 152 8.68 -9.39 11.08
N CYS A 153 8.77 -8.37 10.21
CA CYS A 153 9.43 -7.14 10.62
C CYS A 153 8.74 -6.54 11.86
N GLU A 154 9.49 -5.79 12.65
CA GLU A 154 8.93 -5.13 13.83
C GLU A 154 7.95 -4.02 13.41
N VAL A 155 6.67 -4.23 13.71
CA VAL A 155 5.60 -3.25 13.52
C VAL A 155 5.01 -2.98 14.90
N VAL A 156 5.16 -1.75 15.39
CA VAL A 156 4.74 -1.39 16.76
C VAL A 156 3.22 -1.20 16.81
N LEU A 157 2.49 -2.31 16.95
CA LEU A 157 1.04 -2.38 17.16
C LEU A 157 0.68 -2.15 18.65
N ARG A 158 1.09 -1.01 19.22
CA ARG A 158 0.66 -0.62 20.58
C ARG A 158 -0.64 0.16 20.55
#